data_AF-A0A1I7ECW5-F1
#
_entry.id   AF-A0A1I7ECW5-F1
#
_cell.length_a   1.000
_cell.length_b   1.000
_cell.length_c   1.000
_cell.angle_alpha   90.00
_cell.angle_beta   90.00
_cell.angle_gamma   90.00
#
_symmetry.space_group_name_H-M   'P 1'
#
loop_
_entity.id
_entity.type
_entity.pdbx_description
1 polymer ?
#
loop_
_entity_poly.entity_id
_entity_poly.type
_entity_poly.pdbx_seq_one_letter_code
_entity_poly.pdbx_strand_id
1 'polypeptide(L)'
;MAGFLNRKLDSDFHNFIAQCGRNEFLIKFLCEDYAALIGLYHRQLRKVPDRAQRAFVEHSRIVDALADPDPETAELAMRRHIQNSSQALLENVED
;
A
#
# COMPACT_ATOMS: atom_id res chain seq x y z
N MET A 1 -18.76 9.55 4.65
CA MET A 1 -18.90 8.09 4.53
C MET A 1 -17.87 7.43 3.58
N ALA A 2 -17.39 8.12 2.53
CA ALA A 2 -16.39 7.59 1.59
C ALA A 2 -14.99 7.29 2.20
N GLY A 3 -14.54 8.06 3.20
CA GLY A 3 -13.20 7.88 3.80
C GLY A 3 -13.00 6.59 4.61
N PHE A 4 -14.07 6.01 5.17
CA PHE A 4 -14.01 4.76 5.95
C PHE A 4 -13.84 3.53 5.04
N LEU A 5 -14.50 3.50 3.88
CA LEU A 5 -14.40 2.41 2.92
C LEU A 5 -12.99 2.29 2.34
N ASN A 6 -12.37 3.44 2.01
CA ASN A 6 -11.00 3.50 1.54
C ASN A 6 -9.99 2.98 2.60
N ARG A 7 -10.33 3.00 3.91
CA ARG A 7 -9.47 2.45 4.98
C ARG A 7 -9.35 0.94 4.93
N LYS A 8 -10.50 0.29 4.88
CA LYS A 8 -10.55 -1.15 4.90
C LYS A 8 -10.00 -1.71 3.60
N LEU A 9 -10.37 -1.12 2.45
CA LEU A 9 -9.97 -1.60 1.13
C LEU A 9 -8.45 -1.53 0.87
N ASP A 10 -7.79 -0.45 1.26
CA ASP A 10 -6.34 -0.27 1.07
C ASP A 10 -5.52 -1.24 1.94
N SER A 11 -5.85 -1.36 3.23
CA SER A 11 -5.21 -2.36 4.09
C SER A 11 -5.51 -3.79 3.67
N ASP A 12 -6.75 -4.08 3.25
CA ASP A 12 -7.13 -5.41 2.73
C ASP A 12 -6.35 -5.73 1.45
N PHE A 13 -6.09 -4.75 0.59
CA PHE A 13 -5.30 -4.91 -0.64
C PHE A 13 -3.87 -5.38 -0.34
N HIS A 14 -3.14 -4.68 0.53
CA HIS A 14 -1.76 -5.04 0.87
C HIS A 14 -1.69 -6.40 1.59
N ASN A 15 -2.62 -6.66 2.51
CA ASN A 15 -2.69 -7.93 3.23
C ASN A 15 -2.96 -9.11 2.29
N PHE A 16 -3.86 -8.94 1.31
CA PHE A 16 -4.18 -9.97 0.33
C PHE A 16 -2.95 -10.34 -0.51
N ILE A 17 -2.22 -9.34 -1.04
CA ILE A 17 -0.99 -9.58 -1.81
C ILE A 17 0.06 -10.31 -0.97
N ALA A 18 0.26 -9.91 0.29
CA ALA A 18 1.21 -10.57 1.19
C ALA A 18 0.84 -12.05 1.42
N GLN A 19 -0.44 -12.36 1.60
CA GLN A 19 -0.93 -13.73 1.77
C GLN A 19 -0.71 -14.60 0.52
N CYS A 20 -0.86 -14.03 -0.69
CA CYS A 20 -0.56 -14.74 -1.94
C CYS A 20 0.90 -15.22 -2.03
N GLY A 21 1.83 -14.52 -1.37
CA GLY A 21 3.24 -14.89 -1.32
C GLY A 21 3.53 -16.17 -0.53
N ARG A 22 2.57 -16.68 0.26
CA ARG A 22 2.68 -17.92 1.07
C ARG A 22 3.93 -18.01 1.95
N ASN A 23 4.47 -16.86 2.34
CA ASN A 23 5.61 -16.77 3.25
C ASN A 23 5.09 -16.39 4.63
N GLU A 24 4.97 -17.39 5.52
CA GLU A 24 4.40 -17.21 6.86
C GLU A 24 5.16 -16.18 7.69
N PHE A 25 6.48 -16.08 7.53
CA PHE A 25 7.28 -15.07 8.19
C PHE A 25 6.88 -13.65 7.74
N LEU A 26 6.78 -13.42 6.43
CA LEU A 26 6.37 -12.12 5.90
C LEU A 26 4.91 -11.78 6.22
N ILE A 27 4.02 -12.76 6.17
CA ILE A 27 2.60 -12.58 6.52
C ILE A 27 2.49 -12.16 7.99
N LYS A 28 3.12 -12.89 8.91
CA LYS A 28 3.12 -12.53 10.33
C LYS A 28 3.70 -11.12 10.54
N PHE A 29 4.83 -10.84 9.92
CA PHE A 29 5.50 -9.57 10.09
C PHE A 29 4.64 -8.39 9.61
N LEU A 30 4.10 -8.47 8.39
CA LEU A 30 3.37 -7.36 7.76
C LEU A 30 1.91 -7.24 8.22
N CYS A 31 1.22 -8.38 8.38
CA CYS A 31 -0.23 -8.41 8.64
C CYS A 31 -0.57 -8.51 10.13
N GLU A 32 0.39 -8.81 11.00
CA GLU A 32 0.16 -8.94 12.45
C GLU A 32 1.10 -8.01 13.23
N ASP A 33 2.40 -8.33 13.29
CA ASP A 33 3.37 -7.67 14.19
C ASP A 33 3.49 -6.16 13.89
N TYR A 34 3.51 -5.77 12.61
CA TYR A 34 3.62 -4.38 12.16
C TYR A 34 2.30 -3.75 11.70
N ALA A 35 1.18 -4.48 11.79
CA ALA A 35 -0.11 -4.01 11.28
C ALA A 35 -0.53 -2.67 11.90
N ALA A 36 -0.25 -2.48 13.20
CA ALA A 36 -0.52 -1.22 13.89
C ALA A 36 0.33 -0.06 13.36
N LEU A 37 1.63 -0.28 13.12
CA LEU A 37 2.55 0.74 12.61
C LEU A 37 2.20 1.14 11.18
N ILE A 38 1.96 0.15 10.31
CA ILE A 38 1.51 0.37 8.93
C ILE A 38 0.16 1.11 8.94
N GLY A 39 -0.75 0.74 9.83
CA GLY A 39 -2.03 1.41 10.01
C GLY A 39 -1.90 2.88 10.43
N LEU A 40 -0.90 3.25 11.23
CA LEU A 40 -0.59 4.66 11.56
C LEU A 40 -0.07 5.40 10.33
N TYR A 41 0.84 4.78 9.59
CA TYR A 41 1.39 5.34 8.36
C TYR A 41 0.30 5.61 7.31
N HIS A 42 -0.60 4.65 7.07
CA HIS A 42 -1.76 4.85 6.18
C HIS A 42 -2.71 5.95 6.67
N ARG A 43 -2.84 6.16 7.99
CA ARG A 43 -3.64 7.26 8.53
C ARG A 43 -3.05 8.63 8.21
N GLN A 44 -1.73 8.77 8.27
CA GLN A 44 -1.07 10.04 7.94
C GLN A 44 -1.15 10.32 6.43
N LEU A 45 -0.94 9.31 5.58
CA LEU A 45 -1.06 9.44 4.13
C LEU A 45 -2.45 9.91 3.67
N ARG A 46 -3.51 9.59 4.41
CA ARG A 46 -4.87 10.07 4.10
C ARG A 46 -5.04 11.57 4.25
N LYS A 47 -4.19 12.21 5.05
CA LYS A 47 -4.21 13.65 5.24
C LYS A 47 -3.53 14.38 4.08
N VAL A 48 -2.70 13.66 3.30
CA VAL A 48 -2.01 14.23 2.15
C VAL A 48 -3.01 14.45 1.00
N PRO A 49 -3.15 15.69 0.50
CA PRO A 49 -4.03 16.00 -0.63
C PRO A 49 -3.72 15.12 -1.85
N ASP A 50 -4.77 14.71 -2.57
CA ASP A 50 -4.70 13.89 -3.80
C ASP A 50 -4.02 12.51 -3.68
N ARG A 51 -3.42 12.16 -2.53
CA ARG A 51 -2.67 10.91 -2.34
C ARG A 51 -3.53 9.68 -2.60
N ALA A 52 -4.78 9.69 -2.14
CA ALA A 52 -5.71 8.58 -2.32
C ALA A 52 -6.02 8.32 -3.80
N GLN A 53 -6.15 9.37 -4.62
CA GLN A 53 -6.41 9.23 -6.05
C GLN A 53 -5.16 8.74 -6.78
N ARG A 54 -3.96 9.21 -6.41
CA ARG A 54 -2.70 8.67 -6.93
C ARG A 54 -2.50 7.20 -6.55
N ALA A 55 -2.82 6.82 -5.31
CA ALA A 55 -2.72 5.44 -4.81
C ALA A 55 -3.58 4.48 -5.63
N PHE A 56 -4.82 4.89 -5.94
CA PHE A 56 -5.72 4.09 -6.74
C PHE A 56 -5.14 3.75 -8.13
N VAL A 57 -4.50 4.73 -8.78
CA VAL A 57 -3.84 4.49 -10.08
C VAL A 57 -2.60 3.61 -9.92
N GLU A 58 -1.82 3.80 -8.86
CA GLU A 58 -0.67 2.95 -8.53
C GLU A 58 -1.08 1.49 -8.26
N HIS A 59 -2.15 1.26 -7.49
CA HIS A 59 -2.69 -0.08 -7.23
C HIS A 59 -3.19 -0.76 -8.50
N SER A 60 -3.86 -0.01 -9.39
CA SER A 60 -4.32 -0.55 -10.67
C SER A 60 -3.13 -1.08 -11.49
N ARG A 61 -2.02 -0.32 -11.54
CA ARG A 61 -0.79 -0.77 -12.21
C ARG A 61 -0.16 -2.00 -11.55
N ILE A 62 -0.25 -2.13 -10.22
CA ILE A 62 0.23 -3.32 -9.51
C ILE A 62 -0.63 -4.53 -9.89
N VAL A 63 -1.95 -4.38 -9.93
CA VAL A 63 -2.86 -5.46 -10.34
C VAL A 63 -2.59 -5.90 -11.78
N ASP A 64 -2.44 -4.95 -12.70
CA ASP A 64 -2.10 -5.24 -14.08
C ASP A 64 -0.76 -5.99 -14.18
N ALA A 65 0.26 -5.54 -13.45
CA ALA A 65 1.57 -6.19 -13.42
C ALA A 65 1.53 -7.60 -12.79
N LEU A 66 0.65 -7.85 -11.82
CA LEU A 66 0.46 -9.17 -11.23
C LEU A 66 -0.27 -10.16 -12.16
N ALA A 67 -1.03 -9.65 -13.14
CA ALA A 67 -1.70 -10.47 -14.14
C ALA A 67 -0.74 -10.95 -15.25
N ASP A 68 0.37 -10.24 -15.44
CA ASP A 68 1.40 -10.58 -16.41
C ASP A 68 2.37 -11.65 -15.86
N PRO A 69 2.96 -12.50 -16.72
CA PRO A 69 3.95 -13.51 -16.30
C PRO A 69 5.34 -12.90 -16.06
N ASP A 70 5.41 -11.69 -15.50
CA ASP A 70 6.64 -10.99 -15.16
C ASP A 70 6.62 -10.50 -13.69
N PRO A 71 7.19 -11.27 -12.77
CA PRO A 71 7.19 -10.91 -11.35
C PRO A 71 8.03 -9.67 -11.03
N GLU A 72 9.04 -9.34 -11.84
CA GLU A 72 9.91 -8.18 -11.59
C GLU A 72 9.14 -6.87 -11.79
N THR A 73 8.26 -6.81 -12.79
CA THR A 73 7.41 -5.65 -13.03
C THR A 73 6.44 -5.41 -11.85
N ALA A 74 5.84 -6.48 -11.31
CA ALA A 74 4.97 -6.37 -10.13
C ALA A 74 5.75 -5.90 -8.89
N GLU A 75 6.96 -6.43 -8.66
CA GLU A 75 7.83 -5.97 -7.57
C GLU A 75 8.19 -4.49 -7.72
N LEU A 76 8.63 -4.08 -8.91
CA LEU A 76 9.01 -2.70 -9.20
C LEU A 76 7.83 -1.75 -9.00
N ALA A 77 6.63 -2.12 -9.44
CA ALA A 77 5.42 -1.34 -9.25
C ALA A 77 5.09 -1.16 -7.76
N MET A 78 5.14 -2.23 -6.96
CA MET A 78 4.92 -2.16 -5.52
C MET A 78 5.98 -1.30 -4.81
N ARG A 79 7.26 -1.47 -5.14
CA ARG A 79 8.35 -0.66 -4.58
C ARG A 79 8.16 0.83 -4.87
N ARG A 80 7.83 1.19 -6.11
CA ARG A 80 7.54 2.58 -6.50
C ARG A 80 6.34 3.14 -5.74
N HIS A 81 5.27 2.37 -5.58
CA HIS A 81 4.11 2.77 -4.79
C HIS A 81 4.48 3.08 -3.32
N ILE A 82 5.29 2.23 -2.68
CA ILE A 82 5.75 2.45 -1.30
C ILE A 82 6.65 3.69 -1.21
N GLN A 83 7.57 3.87 -2.18
CA GLN A 83 8.45 5.05 -2.24
C GLN A 83 7.67 6.34 -2.43
N ASN A 84 6.71 6.38 -3.36
CA ASN A 84 5.85 7.54 -3.60
C ASN A 84 5.03 7.89 -2.35
N SER A 85 4.56 6.86 -1.63
CA SER A 85 3.89 7.05 -0.34
C SER A 85 4.83 7.73 0.65
N SER A 86 6.06 7.24 0.77
CA SER A 86 7.04 7.75 1.74
C SER A 86 7.39 9.20 1.44
N GLN A 87 7.67 9.50 0.18
CA GLN A 87 7.95 10.85 -0.28
C GLN A 87 6.77 11.80 -0.01
N ALA A 88 5.54 11.39 -0.38
CA ALA A 88 4.35 12.19 -0.15
C ALA A 88 4.13 12.48 1.35
N LEU A 89 4.46 11.54 2.23
CA LEU A 89 4.40 11.77 3.67
C LEU A 89 5.46 12.80 4.09
N LEU A 90 6.73 12.60 3.72
CA LEU A 90 7.83 13.49 4.10
C LEU A 90 7.63 14.93 3.62
N GLU A 91 7.10 15.11 2.41
CA GLU A 91 6.76 16.43 1.85
C GLU A 91 5.61 17.12 2.59
N ASN A 92 4.85 16.38 3.40
CA ASN A 92 3.68 16.86 4.16
C ASN A 92 3.88 16.68 5.69
N VAL A 93 5.13 16.51 6.15
CA VAL A 93 5.49 16.42 7.58
C VAL A 93 5.65 17.81 8.23
N GLU A 94 5.57 18.90 7.46
CA GLU A 94 5.60 20.26 7.99
C GLU A 94 4.18 20.87 8.07
N ASP A 95 3.59 20.76 9.28
CA ASP A 95 2.77 21.76 10.01
C ASP A 95 2.22 21.14 11.32
#